data_AF-A0A933MP64-F1
#
_entry.id   AF-A0A933MP64-F1
#
_cell.length_a   1.000
_cell.length_b   1.000
_cell.length_c   1.000
_cell.angle_alpha   90.00
_cell.angle_beta   90.00
_cell.angle_gamma   90.00
#
_symmetry.space_group_name_H-M   'P 1'
#
loop_
_entity.id
_entity.type
_entity.pdbx_description
1 polymer ?
#
loop_
_entity_poly.entity_id
_entity_poly.type
_entity_poly.pdbx_seq_one_letter_code
_entity_poly.pdbx_strand_id
1 'polypeptide(L)' 'MQTYRVETILPNDGILTIKNLPFYANEKVEIIVRGYEREQKHNKRYPLRGKLIRYVNPFESVAENEWDVIK' A
#
# COMPACT_ATOMS: atom_id res chain seq x y z
N MET A 1 -7.71 -17.12 17.67
CA MET A 1 -8.80 -16.14 17.49
C MET A 1 -8.90 -15.86 16.00
N GLN A 2 -10.06 -16.10 15.38
CA GLN A 2 -10.29 -15.82 13.96
C GLN A 2 -10.93 -14.43 13.84
N THR A 3 -10.26 -13.52 13.15
CA THR A 3 -10.71 -12.13 13.03
C THR A 3 -11.25 -11.89 11.63
N TYR A 4 -12.52 -11.51 11.55
CA TYR A 4 -13.15 -11.10 10.30
C TYR A 4 -13.19 -9.57 10.24
N ARG A 5 -12.55 -8.97 9.23
CA ARG A 5 -12.49 -7.51 9.05
C ARG A 5 -13.26 -7.11 7.79
N VAL A 6 -14.20 -6.19 7.95
CA VAL A 6 -14.91 -5.54 6.86
C VAL A 6 -14.59 -4.05 6.90
N GLU A 7 -14.13 -3.51 5.79
CA GLU A 7 -13.95 -2.06 5.63
C GLU A 7 -15.18 -1.50 4.92
N THR A 8 -15.88 -0.59 5.58
CA THR A 8 -17.05 0.08 5.01
C THR A 8 -17.03 1.55 5.39
N ILE A 9 -17.65 2.36 4.55
CA ILE A 9 -17.89 3.77 4.84
C ILE A 9 -19.13 3.86 5.72
N LEU A 10 -19.08 4.68 6.77
CA LEU A 10 -20.24 4.96 7.60
C LEU A 10 -21.23 5.82 6.80
N PRO A 11 -22.44 5.34 6.51
CA PRO A 11 -23.48 6.14 5.86
C PRO A 11 -23.94 7.30 6.76
N ASN A 12 -24.58 8.30 6.15
CA ASN A 12 -24.97 9.56 6.83
C ASN A 12 -26.00 9.36 7.96
N ASP A 13 -26.75 8.26 7.94
CA ASP A 13 -27.68 7.89 9.01
C ASP A 13 -26.96 7.32 10.26
N GLY A 14 -25.65 7.10 10.17
CA GLY A 14 -24.84 6.55 11.26
C GLY A 14 -25.08 5.06 11.52
N ILE A 15 -25.79 4.34 10.64
CA ILE A 15 -26.14 2.93 10.85
C ILE A 15 -25.22 2.03 10.01
N LEU A 16 -24.49 1.13 10.68
CA LEU A 16 -23.72 0.08 10.01
C LEU A 16 -24.49 -1.23 9.99
N THR A 17 -24.84 -1.69 8.78
CA THR A 17 -25.43 -3.02 8.57
C THR A 17 -24.36 -3.98 8.03
N ILE A 18 -23.94 -4.96 8.84
CA ILE A 18 -23.00 -6.00 8.42
C ILE A 18 -23.81 -7.22 7.97
N LYS A 19 -23.62 -7.65 6.72
CA LYS A 19 -24.30 -8.81 6.13
C LYS A 19 -23.31 -9.96 5.93
N ASN A 20 -23.81 -11.19 5.94
CA ASN A 20 -23.06 -12.42 5.64
C ASN A 20 -21.82 -12.63 6.52
N LEU A 21 -21.98 -12.45 7.83
CA LEU A 21 -20.93 -12.82 8.78
C LEU A 21 -20.69 -14.34 8.75
N PRO A 22 -19.43 -14.81 8.70
CA PRO A 22 -19.10 -16.23 8.65
C PRO A 22 -19.15 -16.90 10.03
N PHE A 23 -20.19 -16.59 10.82
CA PHE A 23 -20.43 -17.13 12.17
C PHE A 23 -21.78 -17.83 12.20
N TYR A 24 -21.93 -18.81 13.07
CA TYR A 24 -23.18 -19.55 13.21
C TYR A 24 -24.21 -18.79 14.04
N ALA A 25 -25.48 -19.16 13.89
CA ALA A 25 -26.53 -18.68 14.79
C ALA A 25 -26.19 -19.05 16.24
N ASN A 26 -26.46 -18.14 17.17
CA ASN A 26 -26.15 -18.27 18.61
C ASN A 26 -24.65 -18.29 18.97
N GLU A 27 -23.76 -18.01 18.03
CA GLU A 27 -22.35 -17.80 18.33
C GLU A 27 -22.14 -16.39 18.91
N LYS A 28 -21.38 -16.30 20.00
CA LYS A 28 -21.06 -15.01 20.62
C LYS A 28 -19.96 -14.34 19.81
N VAL A 29 -20.28 -13.21 19.19
CA VAL A 29 -19.34 -12.40 18.40
C VAL A 29 -18.99 -11.09 19.13
N GLU A 30 -17.75 -10.65 19.00
CA GLU A 30 -17.29 -9.34 19.47
C GLU A 30 -17.10 -8.43 18.26
N ILE A 31 -17.61 -7.19 18.34
CA ILE A 31 -17.49 -6.18 17.27
C ILE A 31 -16.63 -5.04 17.79
N ILE A 32 -15.55 -4.73 17.06
CA ILE A 32 -14.65 -3.61 17.36
C ILE A 32 -14.74 -2.60 16.22
N VAL A 33 -15.24 -1.41 16.51
CA VAL A 33 -15.29 -0.29 15.56
C VAL A 33 -14.12 0.64 15.83
N ARG A 34 -13.28 0.88 14.83
CA ARG A 34 -12.18 1.86 14.89
C ARG A 34 -12.34 2.86 13.76
N GLY A 35 -12.14 4.13 14.05
CA GLY A 35 -12.01 5.14 13.00
C GLY A 35 -10.86 4.77 12.08
N TYR A 36 -11.12 4.73 10.77
CA TYR A 36 -10.07 4.50 9.80
C TYR A 36 -9.26 5.79 9.67
N GLU A 37 -8.15 5.88 10.41
CA GLU A 37 -7.08 6.78 9.99
C GLU A 37 -6.61 6.23 8.66
N ARG A 38 -6.87 6.96 7.58
CA ARG A 38 -6.29 6.66 6.28
C ARG A 38 -4.79 6.61 6.55
N GLU A 39 -4.18 5.43 6.50
CA GLU A 39 -2.72 5.35 6.39
C GLU A 39 -2.43 6.28 5.23
N GLN A 40 -1.83 7.44 5.54
CA GLN A 40 -1.40 8.35 4.51
C GLN A 40 -0.50 7.45 3.69
N LYS A 41 -0.93 7.11 2.46
CA LYS A 41 -0.07 6.40 1.51
C LYS A 41 1.25 7.12 1.65
N HIS A 42 2.25 6.46 2.22
CA HIS A 42 3.59 6.99 2.23
C HIS A 42 3.98 6.97 0.76
N ASN A 43 3.49 7.93 -0.03
CA ASN A 43 4.09 8.35 -1.28
C ASN A 43 5.54 8.51 -0.89
N LYS A 44 6.38 7.57 -1.35
CA LYS A 44 7.74 7.28 -0.83
C LYS A 44 8.43 8.60 -0.55
N ARG A 45 8.44 9.04 0.71
CA ARG A 45 8.36 10.48 0.97
C ARG A 45 9.56 11.24 0.43
N TYR A 46 10.73 10.62 0.36
CA TYR A 46 11.80 10.97 -0.59
C TYR A 46 12.77 9.77 -0.77
N PRO A 47 12.71 9.01 -1.87
CA PRO A 47 13.45 7.74 -1.99
C PRO A 47 14.98 7.92 -2.16
N LEU A 48 15.42 9.09 -2.61
CA LEU A 48 16.83 9.42 -2.88
C LEU A 48 17.39 10.50 -1.94
N ARG A 49 16.57 11.12 -1.08
CA ARG A 49 17.02 12.19 -0.18
C ARG A 49 18.03 11.64 0.82
N GLY A 50 19.17 12.31 0.96
CA GLY A 50 20.27 11.92 1.85
C GLY A 50 21.28 10.93 1.27
N LYS A 51 21.06 10.42 0.05
CA LYS A 51 22.04 9.58 -0.64
C LYS A 51 22.97 10.46 -1.47
N LEU A 52 24.27 10.33 -1.25
CA LEU A 52 25.28 10.96 -2.10
C LEU A 52 25.35 10.19 -3.42
N ILE A 53 24.86 10.79 -4.50
CA ILE A 53 24.92 10.22 -5.84
C ILE A 53 26.15 10.82 -6.53
N ARG A 54 27.12 9.97 -6.88
CA ARG A 54 28.30 10.37 -7.64
C ARG A 54 28.23 9.75 -9.03
N TYR A 55 28.27 10.60 -10.04
CA TYR A 55 28.46 10.15 -11.41
C TYR A 55 29.93 9.78 -11.60
N VAL A 56 30.17 8.56 -12.07
CA VAL A 56 31.50 8.13 -12.52
C VAL A 56 31.53 8.39 -14.01
N ASN A 57 32.46 9.24 -14.45
CA ASN A 57 32.72 9.60 -15.84
C ASN A 57 31.45 9.83 -16.68
N PRO A 58 30.61 10.81 -16.33
CA PRO A 58 29.29 11.01 -16.97
C PRO A 58 29.35 11.35 -18.46
N PHE A 59 30.54 11.65 -18.98
CA PHE A 59 30.77 12.04 -20.38
C PHE A 59 31.65 11.03 -21.14
N GLU A 60 32.00 9.90 -20.54
CA GLU A 60 32.61 8.82 -21.31
C GLU A 60 31.58 8.20 -22.25
N SER A 61 32.05 7.79 -23.43
CA SER A 61 31.15 7.24 -24.43
C SER A 61 30.58 5.89 -23.99
N VAL A 62 29.31 5.68 -24.29
CA VAL A 62 28.56 4.49 -23.87
C VAL A 62 28.94 3.30 -24.74
N ALA A 63 29.87 2.46 -24.25
CA ALA A 63 30.21 1.14 -24.77
C ALA A 63 29.97 0.96 -26.28
N GLU A 64 30.54 1.87 -27.10
CA GLU A 64 30.20 1.97 -28.53
C GLU A 64 30.41 0.65 -29.28
N ASN A 65 31.37 -0.15 -28.82
CA ASN A 65 31.70 -1.46 -29.40
C ASN A 65 30.73 -2.59 -29.01
N GLU A 66 29.79 -2.35 -28.09
CA GLU A 66 28.77 -3.30 -27.65
C GLU A 66 27.43 -3.10 -28.36
N TRP A 67 27.36 -2.12 -29.27
CA TRP A 67 26.17 -1.92 -30.09
C TRP A 67 26.21 -2.90 -31.26
N ASP A 68 25.30 -3.88 -31.24
CA ASP A 68 25.13 -4.86 -32.32
C ASP A 68 24.87 -4.23 -33.70
N VAL A 69 24.49 -2.94 -33.73
CA VAL A 69 24.21 -2.18 -34.96
C VAL A 69 25.50 -1.77 -35.70
N ILE A 70 26.67 -1.80 -35.04
CA ILE A 70 27.96 -1.42 -35.64
C ILE A 70 28.69 -2.64 -36.28
N LYS A 71 28.06 -3.83 -36.29
CA LYS A 71 28.58 -5.04 -36.94
C LYS A 71 28.27 -5.13 -38.43
#